data_AF-I5B3Y9-F1
#
_entry.id   AF-I5B3Y9-F1
#
_cell.length_a   1.000
_cell.length_b   1.000
_cell.length_c   1.000
_cell.angle_alpha   90.00
_cell.angle_beta   90.00
_cell.angle_gamma   90.00
#
_symmetry.space_group_name_H-M   'P 1'
#
loop_
_entity.id
_entity.type
_entity.pdbx_description
1 polymer ?
#
loop_
_entity_poly.entity_id
_entity_poly.type
_entity_poly.pdbx_seq_one_letter_code
_entity_poly.pdbx_strand_id
1 'polypeptide(L)'
;MIKKLVKATGAGVCALVFPDKCLGCGKYIKKNADNPLSKCFCHRCLGEVLPVFDHPFCPACGHCFESGPDHLCEACLKTPMVMESVRAAFIYKELIQKALGLFKYQSKLSLARPFERHLFQAFATHFDMNGFHLIVPIPLHVSKAKKRGFNQSYLLVRNFPRLYRDAYGRPAPWCIDIRCLARVRATVSQTGLDHKARKNNLTQAFACPKPDYIQGKNILLVDDVFTTGATCNAAAQTLMNAGAAGVSALVLARA
;
A
#
# COMPACT_ATOMS: atom_id res chain seq x y z
N MET A 1 -22.46 9.81 40.06
CA MET A 1 -21.66 10.66 39.15
C MET A 1 -20.13 10.57 39.36
N ILE A 2 -19.59 9.48 39.95
CA ILE A 2 -18.17 9.41 40.40
C ILE A 2 -17.33 8.32 39.68
N LYS A 3 -17.86 7.63 38.66
CA LYS A 3 -17.13 6.56 37.93
C LYS A 3 -16.48 6.97 36.60
N LYS A 4 -16.48 8.26 36.21
CA LYS A 4 -15.93 8.73 34.92
C LYS A 4 -14.55 9.40 34.98
N LEU A 5 -13.95 9.64 36.15
CA LEU A 5 -12.68 10.39 36.24
C LEU A 5 -11.38 9.56 36.29
N VAL A 6 -11.43 8.23 36.43
CA VAL A 6 -10.21 7.43 36.69
C VAL A 6 -9.55 6.86 35.42
N LYS A 7 -10.18 6.97 34.23
CA LYS A 7 -9.62 6.38 32.99
C LYS A 7 -8.73 7.31 32.15
N ALA A 8 -8.59 8.58 32.53
CA ALA A 8 -7.85 9.57 31.73
C ALA A 8 -6.40 9.81 32.21
N THR A 9 -6.02 9.39 33.41
CA THR A 9 -4.72 9.74 34.02
C THR A 9 -3.59 8.74 33.72
N GLY A 10 -3.89 7.49 33.38
CA GLY A 10 -2.85 6.47 33.12
C GLY A 10 -2.09 6.64 31.79
N ALA A 11 -2.76 7.13 30.73
CA ALA A 11 -2.14 7.27 29.41
C ALA A 11 -1.18 8.46 29.33
N GLY A 12 -1.42 9.53 30.10
CA GLY A 12 -0.58 10.73 30.15
C GLY A 12 0.73 10.52 30.89
N VAL A 13 0.70 9.76 32.00
CA VAL A 13 1.88 9.50 32.84
C VAL A 13 2.83 8.51 32.17
N CYS A 14 2.36 7.46 31.49
CA CYS A 14 3.24 6.55 30.75
C CYS A 14 3.97 7.24 29.58
N ALA A 15 3.34 8.23 28.92
CA ALA A 15 3.96 8.99 27.84
C ALA A 15 5.00 10.02 28.32
N LEU A 16 4.97 10.38 29.61
CA LEU A 16 6.01 11.18 30.28
C LEU A 16 7.22 10.33 30.68
N VAL A 17 7.00 9.04 30.96
CA VAL A 17 8.06 8.13 31.43
C VAL A 17 8.79 7.42 30.27
N PHE A 18 8.15 7.24 29.11
CA PHE A 18 8.79 6.67 27.91
C PHE A 18 8.42 7.46 26.66
N PRO A 19 9.19 8.49 26.28
CA PRO A 19 8.96 9.18 25.01
C PRO A 19 9.21 8.23 23.85
N ASP A 20 8.35 8.28 22.83
CA ASP A 20 8.51 7.47 21.63
C ASP A 20 9.88 7.76 20.99
N LYS A 21 10.68 6.71 20.80
CA LYS A 21 11.96 6.81 20.08
C LYS A 21 11.68 6.79 18.58
N CYS A 22 12.34 7.68 17.85
CA CYS A 22 12.34 7.72 16.41
C CYS A 22 12.79 6.37 15.85
N LEU A 23 11.98 5.78 14.99
CA LEU A 23 12.30 4.53 14.30
C LEU A 23 13.49 4.66 13.34
N GLY A 24 13.84 5.88 12.91
CA GLY A 24 14.97 6.16 12.03
C GLY A 24 16.30 6.34 12.76
N CYS A 25 16.36 7.21 13.78
CA CYS A 25 17.61 7.57 14.46
C CYS A 25 17.68 7.20 15.95
N GLY A 26 16.64 6.59 16.51
CA GLY A 26 16.57 6.20 17.93
C GLY A 26 16.41 7.35 18.93
N LYS A 27 16.48 8.61 18.48
CA LYS A 27 16.29 9.80 19.33
C LYS A 27 14.82 9.99 19.71
N TYR A 28 14.58 10.58 20.88
CA TYR A 28 13.21 10.87 21.34
C TYR A 28 12.48 11.84 20.40
N ILE A 29 11.24 11.52 20.09
CA ILE A 29 10.36 12.33 19.26
C ILE A 29 9.76 13.44 20.12
N LYS A 30 9.98 14.69 19.71
CA LYS A 30 9.12 15.80 20.14
C LYS A 30 7.83 15.71 19.34
N LYS A 31 6.71 15.46 20.02
CA LYS A 31 5.40 15.30 19.36
C LYS A 31 5.07 16.57 18.58
N ASN A 32 4.85 16.44 17.28
CA ASN A 32 4.35 17.51 16.43
C ASN A 32 3.06 17.05 15.74
N ALA A 33 2.02 17.88 15.71
CA ALA A 33 0.65 17.45 15.38
C ALA A 33 0.39 17.28 13.88
N ASP A 34 1.22 17.87 13.02
CA ASP A 34 0.84 18.11 11.62
C ASP A 34 1.02 16.91 10.68
N ASN A 35 1.87 15.94 11.05
CA ASN A 35 2.18 14.77 10.22
C ASN A 35 1.93 13.45 10.99
N PRO A 36 1.05 12.54 10.53
CA PRO A 36 0.84 11.24 11.16
C PRO A 36 2.12 10.40 11.37
N LEU A 37 3.11 10.51 10.47
CA LEU A 37 4.41 9.85 10.59
C LEU A 37 5.31 10.49 11.65
N SER A 38 5.01 11.70 12.14
CA SER A 38 5.73 12.34 13.26
C SER A 38 5.63 11.53 14.55
N LYS A 39 4.61 10.67 14.68
CA LYS A 39 4.47 9.73 15.81
C LYS A 39 5.49 8.60 15.77
N CYS A 40 6.13 8.36 14.62
CA CYS A 40 7.08 7.27 14.42
C CYS A 40 8.49 7.76 14.04
N PHE A 41 8.60 8.95 13.45
CA PHE A 41 9.86 9.55 13.01
C PHE A 41 9.99 10.97 13.56
N CYS A 42 11.18 11.34 14.03
CA CYS A 42 11.46 12.71 14.48
C CYS A 42 11.54 13.67 13.28
N HIS A 43 11.37 14.98 13.55
CA HIS A 43 11.44 16.02 12.52
C HIS A 43 12.72 15.96 11.67
N ARG A 44 13.86 15.51 12.20
CA ARG A 44 15.11 15.37 11.44
C ARG A 44 15.08 14.18 10.49
N CYS A 45 14.52 13.04 10.92
CA CYS A 45 14.33 11.89 10.03
C CYS A 45 13.22 12.15 9.01
N LEU A 46 12.29 13.04 9.33
CA LEU A 46 11.32 13.65 8.42
C LEU A 46 11.84 14.95 7.78
N GLY A 47 13.14 15.26 7.93
CA GLY A 47 13.70 16.61 7.76
C GLY A 47 13.73 17.12 6.34
N GLU A 48 13.34 16.29 5.40
CA GLU A 48 13.05 16.64 4.02
C GLU A 48 11.65 16.09 3.72
N VAL A 49 10.88 16.87 2.97
CA VAL A 49 9.51 16.57 2.54
C VAL A 49 9.40 15.08 2.26
N LEU A 50 8.44 14.39 2.93
CA LEU A 50 8.14 13.00 2.62
C LEU A 50 8.10 12.86 1.11
N PRO A 51 8.76 11.87 0.49
CA PRO A 51 8.92 11.86 -0.95
C PRO A 51 7.56 11.59 -1.58
N VAL A 52 6.79 12.66 -1.82
CA VAL A 52 5.41 12.60 -2.26
C VAL A 52 5.42 12.08 -3.68
N PHE A 53 4.53 11.13 -3.95
CA PHE A 53 4.22 10.75 -5.31
C PHE A 53 3.40 11.86 -5.94
N ASP A 54 4.00 12.61 -6.87
CA ASP A 54 3.34 13.71 -7.56
C ASP A 54 3.81 13.81 -9.02
N HIS A 55 3.08 14.61 -9.79
CA HIS A 55 3.38 14.90 -11.18
C HIS A 55 4.78 15.53 -11.36
N PRO A 56 5.42 15.34 -12.53
CA PRO A 56 4.95 14.52 -13.65
C PRO A 56 5.21 13.02 -13.47
N PHE A 57 4.30 12.18 -13.94
CA PHE A 57 4.47 10.72 -13.91
C PHE A 57 3.85 10.02 -15.12
N CYS A 58 4.25 8.77 -15.34
CA CYS A 58 3.66 7.91 -16.34
C CYS A 58 2.21 7.57 -15.96
N PRO A 59 1.20 7.89 -16.81
CA PRO A 59 -0.20 7.68 -16.45
C PRO A 59 -0.55 6.19 -16.25
N ALA A 60 0.19 5.28 -16.90
CA ALA A 60 0.04 3.84 -16.75
C ALA A 60 0.71 3.31 -15.47
N CYS A 61 2.04 3.41 -15.34
CA CYS A 61 2.78 2.74 -14.24
C CYS A 61 3.19 3.66 -13.08
N GLY A 62 2.88 4.95 -13.15
CA GLY A 62 3.29 5.92 -12.14
C GLY A 62 4.81 6.09 -12.05
N HIS A 63 5.59 5.84 -13.11
CA HIS A 63 7.01 6.22 -13.09
C HIS A 63 7.12 7.75 -13.06
N CYS A 64 7.69 8.31 -11.98
CA CYS A 64 7.88 9.76 -11.85
C CYS A 64 8.99 10.23 -12.79
N PHE A 65 8.77 11.35 -13.47
CA PHE A 65 9.76 12.01 -14.30
C PHE A 65 10.37 13.19 -13.54
N GLU A 66 11.59 13.58 -13.92
CA GLU A 66 12.27 14.72 -13.30
C GLU A 66 11.71 16.06 -13.79
N SER A 67 11.17 16.12 -15.01
CA SER A 67 10.62 17.32 -15.64
C SER A 67 9.69 16.99 -16.79
N GLY A 68 8.94 17.98 -17.26
CA GLY A 68 8.03 17.86 -18.41
C GLY A 68 6.59 17.50 -18.02
N PRO A 69 5.73 17.21 -19.01
CA PRO A 69 4.35 16.77 -18.76
C PRO A 69 4.27 15.27 -18.46
N ASP A 70 3.11 14.81 -18.01
CA ASP A 70 2.80 13.38 -17.96
C ASP A 70 2.85 12.74 -19.36
N HIS A 71 3.54 11.61 -19.49
CA HIS A 71 3.56 10.82 -20.71
C HIS A 71 3.86 9.34 -20.41
N LEU A 72 3.60 8.44 -21.36
CA LEU A 72 3.99 7.03 -21.18
C LEU A 72 5.52 6.91 -21.12
N CYS A 73 6.03 6.16 -20.14
CA CYS A 73 7.45 5.83 -20.09
C CYS A 73 7.80 4.75 -21.13
N GLU A 74 9.09 4.65 -21.47
CA GLU A 74 9.59 3.69 -22.46
C GLU A 74 9.15 2.24 -22.18
N ALA A 75 9.19 1.83 -20.91
CA ALA A 75 8.76 0.49 -20.51
C ALA A 75 7.28 0.24 -20.81
N CYS A 76 6.41 1.22 -20.57
CA CYS A 76 4.97 1.09 -20.85
C CYS A 76 4.65 1.18 -22.34
N LEU A 77 5.45 1.93 -23.11
CA LEU A 77 5.34 1.97 -24.58
C LEU A 77 5.73 0.62 -25.20
N LYS A 78 6.81 0.00 -24.72
CA LYS A 78 7.30 -1.30 -25.23
C LYS A 78 6.47 -2.48 -24.75
N THR A 79 5.99 -2.43 -23.51
CA THR A 79 5.25 -3.53 -22.89
C THR A 79 4.15 -2.96 -22.00
N PRO A 80 2.97 -2.71 -22.58
CA PRO A 80 1.81 -2.26 -21.83
C PRO A 80 1.46 -3.23 -20.70
N MET A 81 1.06 -2.67 -19.57
CA MET A 81 0.51 -3.45 -18.47
C MET A 81 -0.95 -3.80 -18.75
N VAL A 82 -1.44 -4.81 -18.05
CA VAL A 82 -2.87 -5.17 -18.08
C VAL A 82 -3.70 -4.22 -17.22
N MET A 83 -3.07 -3.57 -16.25
CA MET A 83 -3.71 -2.59 -15.37
C MET A 83 -3.95 -1.27 -16.10
N GLU A 84 -5.06 -0.61 -15.78
CA GLU A 84 -5.41 0.71 -16.32
C GLU A 84 -4.44 1.79 -15.82
N SER A 85 -4.15 1.76 -14.52
CA SER A 85 -3.24 2.72 -13.90
C SER A 85 -2.67 2.22 -12.57
N VAL A 86 -1.51 2.78 -12.21
CA VAL A 86 -0.83 2.56 -10.94
C VAL A 86 -0.54 3.92 -10.31
N ARG A 87 -0.89 4.09 -9.04
CA ARG A 87 -0.59 5.29 -8.25
C ARG A 87 0.02 4.90 -6.92
N ALA A 88 0.77 5.82 -6.31
CA ALA A 88 1.43 5.57 -5.04
C ALA A 88 1.17 6.69 -4.04
N ALA A 89 1.39 6.41 -2.75
CA ALA A 89 1.44 7.46 -1.73
C ALA A 89 2.81 8.14 -1.67
N PHE A 90 3.88 7.40 -1.98
CA PHE A 90 5.25 7.88 -1.92
C PHE A 90 6.11 7.40 -3.07
N ILE A 91 7.20 8.11 -3.32
CA ILE A 91 8.36 7.61 -4.04
C ILE A 91 9.19 6.74 -3.07
N TYR A 92 9.66 5.59 -3.53
CA TYR A 92 10.41 4.60 -2.75
C TYR A 92 11.86 5.05 -2.52
N LYS A 93 12.04 6.12 -1.74
CA LYS A 93 13.34 6.67 -1.31
C LYS A 93 13.67 6.31 0.15
N GLU A 94 14.92 6.55 0.55
CA GLU A 94 15.55 6.01 1.77
C GLU A 94 14.65 5.89 3.01
N LEU A 95 13.99 6.97 3.42
CA LEU A 95 13.14 6.97 4.62
C LEU A 95 11.98 5.97 4.49
N ILE A 96 11.30 5.99 3.34
CA ILE A 96 10.18 5.09 3.06
C ILE A 96 10.66 3.65 2.94
N GLN A 97 11.84 3.41 2.36
CA GLN A 97 12.45 2.07 2.31
C GLN A 97 12.72 1.53 3.72
N LYS A 98 13.33 2.34 4.59
CA LYS A 98 13.60 1.98 6.00
C LYS A 98 12.30 1.71 6.75
N ALA A 99 11.32 2.59 6.62
CA ALA A 99 10.03 2.46 7.29
C ALA A 99 9.27 1.19 6.83
N LEU A 100 9.27 0.89 5.54
CA LEU A 100 8.71 -0.34 4.99
C LEU A 100 9.46 -1.58 5.45
N GLY A 101 10.80 -1.52 5.57
CA GLY A 101 11.59 -2.59 6.14
C GLY A 101 11.18 -2.91 7.58
N LEU A 102 11.05 -1.89 8.42
CA LEU A 102 10.59 -2.01 9.81
C LEU A 102 9.16 -2.58 9.90
N PHE A 103 8.29 -2.12 9.01
CA PHE A 103 6.91 -2.58 8.93
C PHE A 103 6.82 -4.06 8.53
N LYS A 104 7.54 -4.48 7.47
CA LYS A 104 7.48 -5.84 6.92
C LYS A 104 8.20 -6.88 7.78
N TYR A 105 9.35 -6.54 8.37
CA TYR A 105 10.26 -7.54 8.95
C TYR A 105 10.38 -7.46 10.47
N GLN A 106 10.07 -6.30 11.07
CA GLN A 106 10.18 -6.11 12.53
C GLN A 106 8.82 -5.95 13.21
N SER A 107 7.72 -6.26 12.49
CA SER A 107 6.34 -6.20 13.00
C SER A 107 6.01 -4.87 13.70
N LYS A 108 6.59 -3.75 13.23
CA LYS A 108 6.32 -2.41 13.77
C LYS A 108 4.95 -1.92 13.29
N LEU A 109 3.89 -2.53 13.83
CA LEU A 109 2.50 -2.27 13.43
C LEU A 109 2.03 -0.84 13.76
N SER A 110 2.77 -0.10 14.58
CA SER A 110 2.56 1.33 14.80
C SER A 110 2.62 2.15 13.49
N LEU A 111 3.37 1.68 12.48
CA LEU A 111 3.45 2.28 11.16
C LEU A 111 2.21 2.06 10.29
N ALA A 112 1.36 1.08 10.61
CA ALA A 112 0.17 0.78 9.81
C ALA A 112 -0.76 1.99 9.74
N ARG A 113 -1.07 2.63 10.88
CA ARG A 113 -2.02 3.76 10.93
C ARG A 113 -1.56 4.99 10.13
N PRO A 114 -0.30 5.46 10.25
CA PRO A 114 0.20 6.53 9.37
C PRO A 114 0.17 6.15 7.89
N PHE A 115 0.59 4.93 7.54
CA PHE A 115 0.61 4.48 6.15
C PHE A 115 -0.80 4.31 5.55
N GLU A 116 -1.74 3.75 6.30
CA GLU A 116 -3.16 3.68 5.92
C GLU A 116 -3.70 5.08 5.56
N ARG A 117 -3.35 6.11 6.35
CA ARG A 117 -3.83 7.47 6.11
C ARG A 117 -3.24 8.08 4.83
N HIS A 118 -1.94 7.97 4.61
CA HIS A 118 -1.32 8.53 3.39
C HIS A 118 -1.72 7.74 2.14
N LEU A 119 -1.91 6.42 2.26
CA LEU A 119 -2.44 5.60 1.17
C LEU A 119 -3.89 5.98 0.83
N PHE A 120 -4.72 6.23 1.84
CA PHE A 120 -6.08 6.71 1.62
C PHE A 120 -6.12 8.11 0.97
N GLN A 121 -5.22 9.01 1.38
CA GLN A 121 -5.08 10.33 0.73
C GLN A 121 -4.71 10.17 -0.75
N ALA A 122 -3.72 9.33 -1.06
CA ALA A 122 -3.37 9.04 -2.46
C ALA A 122 -4.53 8.41 -3.24
N PHE A 123 -5.35 7.56 -2.60
CA PHE A 123 -6.56 7.03 -3.23
C PHE A 123 -7.53 8.15 -3.61
N ALA A 124 -7.82 9.04 -2.67
CA ALA A 124 -8.75 10.15 -2.88
C ALA A 124 -8.22 11.20 -3.87
N THR A 125 -6.90 11.38 -3.95
CA THR A 125 -6.26 12.35 -4.86
C THR A 125 -6.22 11.85 -6.30
N HIS A 126 -5.88 10.58 -6.52
CA HIS A 126 -5.54 10.10 -7.87
C HIS A 126 -6.62 9.24 -8.54
N PHE A 127 -7.72 8.94 -7.84
CA PHE A 127 -8.77 8.09 -8.37
C PHE A 127 -10.17 8.64 -8.05
N ASP A 128 -11.12 8.40 -8.97
CA ASP A 128 -12.53 8.43 -8.59
C ASP A 128 -12.87 7.16 -7.79
N MET A 129 -12.98 7.32 -6.47
CA MET A 129 -13.28 6.23 -5.56
C MET A 129 -14.64 5.57 -5.82
N ASN A 130 -15.58 6.23 -6.50
CA ASN A 130 -16.87 5.62 -6.84
C ASN A 130 -16.77 4.69 -8.05
N GLY A 131 -15.68 4.77 -8.82
CA GLY A 131 -15.43 3.89 -9.96
C GLY A 131 -15.05 2.45 -9.61
N PHE A 132 -14.84 2.15 -8.32
CA PHE A 132 -14.42 0.83 -7.84
C PHE A 132 -15.52 0.10 -7.10
N HIS A 133 -15.55 -1.22 -7.25
CA HIS A 133 -16.46 -2.10 -6.51
C HIS A 133 -15.73 -2.87 -5.40
N LEU A 134 -14.46 -3.23 -5.64
CA LEU A 134 -13.63 -4.02 -4.73
C LEU A 134 -12.26 -3.38 -4.53
N ILE A 135 -11.78 -3.39 -3.28
CA ILE A 135 -10.37 -3.18 -2.93
C ILE A 135 -9.78 -4.53 -2.53
N VAL A 136 -8.76 -4.97 -3.24
CA VAL A 136 -8.17 -6.31 -3.08
C VAL A 136 -6.70 -6.17 -2.69
N PRO A 137 -6.35 -6.32 -1.39
CA PRO A 137 -4.96 -6.32 -0.98
C PRO A 137 -4.26 -7.57 -1.50
N ILE A 138 -3.07 -7.41 -2.09
CA ILE A 138 -2.33 -8.52 -2.69
C ILE A 138 -2.00 -9.56 -1.60
N PRO A 139 -2.35 -10.84 -1.82
CA PRO A 139 -2.10 -11.89 -0.85
C PRO A 139 -0.62 -12.25 -0.77
N LEU A 140 -0.16 -12.51 0.46
CA LEU A 140 1.10 -13.22 0.69
C LEU A 140 0.93 -14.71 0.40
N HIS A 141 2.02 -15.35 -0.03
CA HIS A 141 2.05 -16.81 -0.08
C HIS A 141 2.00 -17.38 1.35
N VAL A 142 1.37 -18.55 1.52
CA VAL A 142 1.12 -19.17 2.84
C VAL A 142 2.38 -19.28 3.70
N SER A 143 3.53 -19.64 3.10
CA SER A 143 4.81 -19.71 3.83
C SER A 143 5.28 -18.35 4.38
N LYS A 144 5.08 -17.26 3.61
CA LYS A 144 5.39 -15.90 4.07
C LYS A 144 4.37 -15.42 5.10
N ALA A 145 3.09 -15.76 4.93
CA ALA A 145 2.04 -15.44 5.90
C ALA A 145 2.33 -16.10 7.26
N LYS A 146 2.73 -17.38 7.28
CA LYS A 146 3.13 -18.09 8.50
C LYS A 146 4.35 -17.45 9.18
N LYS A 147 5.38 -17.09 8.43
CA LYS A 147 6.59 -16.45 8.99
C LYS A 147 6.33 -15.04 9.53
N ARG A 148 5.47 -14.27 8.85
CA ARG A 148 5.23 -12.85 9.16
C ARG A 148 4.07 -12.63 10.12
N GLY A 149 3.11 -13.55 10.20
CA GLY A 149 1.94 -13.47 11.07
C GLY A 149 0.86 -12.49 10.62
N PHE A 150 1.08 -11.68 9.57
CA PHE A 150 0.12 -10.72 9.02
C PHE A 150 0.32 -10.49 7.52
N ASN A 151 -0.73 -10.04 6.84
CA ASN A 151 -0.65 -9.52 5.47
C ASN A 151 -0.51 -7.99 5.51
N GLN A 152 0.65 -7.47 5.13
CA GLN A 152 0.93 -6.04 5.19
C GLN A 152 0.00 -5.22 4.30
N SER A 153 -0.35 -5.73 3.12
CA SER A 153 -1.22 -5.03 2.17
C SER A 153 -2.64 -4.91 2.71
N TYR A 154 -3.12 -5.92 3.45
CA TYR A 154 -4.40 -5.83 4.15
C TYR A 154 -4.36 -4.80 5.29
N LEU A 155 -3.27 -4.77 6.06
CA LEU A 155 -3.11 -3.77 7.13
C LEU A 155 -3.12 -2.35 6.58
N LEU A 156 -2.61 -2.12 5.37
CA LEU A 156 -2.64 -0.79 4.74
C LEU A 156 -4.06 -0.30 4.37
N VAL A 157 -5.04 -1.20 4.23
CA VAL A 157 -6.38 -0.82 3.75
C VAL A 157 -7.50 -1.07 4.75
N ARG A 158 -7.31 -1.92 5.77
CA ARG A 158 -8.38 -2.36 6.69
C ARG A 158 -9.21 -1.24 7.31
N ASN A 159 -8.66 -0.03 7.42
CA ASN A 159 -9.33 1.15 7.98
C ASN A 159 -9.90 2.12 6.94
N PHE A 160 -9.73 1.86 5.64
CA PHE A 160 -10.27 2.71 4.58
C PHE A 160 -11.79 2.94 4.70
N PRO A 161 -12.66 1.95 5.01
CA PRO A 161 -14.09 2.20 5.13
C PRO A 161 -14.42 3.23 6.23
N ARG A 162 -13.65 3.22 7.31
CA ARG A 162 -13.77 4.21 8.38
C ARG A 162 -13.26 5.57 7.92
N LEU A 163 -12.07 5.63 7.30
CA LEU A 163 -11.52 6.89 6.78
C LEU A 163 -12.45 7.54 5.75
N TYR A 164 -13.07 6.74 4.89
CA TYR A 164 -14.07 7.20 3.92
C TYR A 164 -15.31 7.74 4.62
N ARG A 165 -15.89 7.01 5.57
CA ARG A 165 -17.06 7.51 6.31
C ARG A 165 -16.75 8.79 7.07
N ASP A 166 -15.57 8.87 7.70
CA ASP A 166 -15.14 10.06 8.43
C ASP A 166 -14.96 11.27 7.50
N ALA A 167 -14.52 11.05 6.25
CA ALA A 167 -14.31 12.11 5.26
C ALA A 167 -15.59 12.52 4.48
N TYR A 168 -16.48 11.58 4.21
CA TYR A 168 -17.63 11.78 3.29
C TYR A 168 -19.01 11.60 3.94
N GLY A 169 -19.07 11.26 5.23
CA GLY A 169 -20.33 11.12 5.98
C GLY A 169 -21.23 9.96 5.55
N ARG A 170 -20.75 9.05 4.71
CA ARG A 170 -21.53 7.93 4.13
C ARG A 170 -20.71 6.64 4.02
N PRO A 171 -21.33 5.45 3.88
CA PRO A 171 -20.57 4.22 3.66
C PRO A 171 -19.82 4.26 2.33
N ALA A 172 -18.69 3.55 2.26
CA ALA A 172 -17.91 3.44 1.04
C ALA A 172 -18.69 2.66 -0.04
N PRO A 173 -18.57 3.05 -1.33
CA PRO A 173 -19.23 2.36 -2.45
C PRO A 173 -18.54 1.04 -2.84
N TRP A 174 -17.41 0.73 -2.22
CA TRP A 174 -16.62 -0.49 -2.42
C TRP A 174 -16.48 -1.27 -1.13
N CYS A 175 -16.10 -2.54 -1.24
CA CYS A 175 -15.72 -3.38 -0.10
C CYS A 175 -14.28 -3.90 -0.23
N ILE A 176 -13.66 -4.19 0.91
CA ILE A 176 -12.35 -4.84 0.93
C ILE A 176 -12.56 -6.35 0.88
N ASP A 177 -12.03 -7.03 -0.14
CA ASP A 177 -12.13 -8.49 -0.25
C ASP A 177 -10.74 -9.14 -0.27
N ILE A 178 -10.55 -10.15 0.58
CA ILE A 178 -9.29 -10.90 0.76
C ILE A 178 -9.39 -12.35 0.25
N ARG A 179 -10.47 -12.69 -0.45
CA ARG A 179 -10.86 -14.07 -0.82
C ARG A 179 -10.93 -14.26 -2.33
N CYS A 180 -11.15 -13.18 -3.10
CA CYS A 180 -11.25 -13.23 -4.56
C CYS A 180 -9.89 -13.36 -5.25
N LEU A 181 -8.79 -13.20 -4.53
CA LEU A 181 -7.43 -13.40 -5.03
C LEU A 181 -6.64 -14.25 -4.04
N ALA A 182 -6.02 -15.32 -4.50
CA ALA A 182 -5.17 -16.19 -3.72
C ALA A 182 -3.79 -16.32 -4.36
N ARG A 183 -2.73 -16.35 -3.55
CA ARG A 183 -1.37 -16.61 -4.02
C ARG A 183 -1.04 -18.10 -3.85
N VAL A 184 -1.03 -18.83 -4.95
CA VAL A 184 -0.96 -20.30 -4.98
C VAL A 184 0.46 -20.86 -5.12
N ARG A 185 1.44 -20.03 -5.54
CA ARG A 185 2.85 -20.44 -5.61
C ARG A 185 3.77 -19.55 -4.78
N ALA A 186 4.76 -20.18 -4.14
CA ALA A 186 5.88 -19.51 -3.53
C ALA A 186 6.83 -19.03 -4.62
N THR A 187 6.73 -17.78 -5.06
CA THR A 187 7.74 -17.22 -5.96
C THR A 187 9.04 -17.01 -5.18
N VAL A 188 10.15 -17.56 -5.67
CA VAL A 188 11.50 -17.37 -5.12
C VAL A 188 11.92 -15.89 -5.22
N SER A 189 12.79 -15.43 -4.32
CA SER A 189 13.40 -14.09 -4.36
C SER A 189 14.02 -13.80 -5.73
N GLN A 190 13.78 -12.60 -6.29
CA GLN A 190 14.22 -12.19 -7.63
C GLN A 190 15.70 -11.77 -7.70
N THR A 191 16.47 -11.91 -6.61
CA THR A 191 17.92 -11.71 -6.61
C THR A 191 18.59 -12.83 -7.40
N GLY A 192 19.01 -12.56 -8.65
CA GLY A 192 19.86 -13.46 -9.45
C GLY A 192 19.18 -14.24 -10.59
N LEU A 193 17.91 -14.00 -10.92
CA LEU A 193 17.22 -14.73 -12.00
C LEU A 193 17.23 -13.98 -13.34
N ASP A 194 17.48 -14.70 -14.44
CA ASP A 194 17.36 -14.25 -15.84
C ASP A 194 15.93 -13.79 -16.18
N HIS A 195 15.81 -12.78 -17.06
CA HIS A 195 14.59 -12.24 -17.63
C HIS A 195 13.58 -13.30 -18.13
N LYS A 196 14.04 -14.42 -18.72
CA LYS A 196 13.17 -15.52 -19.19
C LYS A 196 12.63 -16.36 -18.03
N ALA A 197 13.46 -16.64 -17.02
CA ALA A 197 13.04 -17.28 -15.78
C ALA A 197 12.11 -16.40 -14.93
N ARG A 198 12.22 -15.06 -15.03
CA ARG A 198 11.31 -14.09 -14.39
C ARG A 198 9.89 -14.16 -14.94
N LYS A 199 9.72 -14.29 -16.27
CA LYS A 199 8.40 -14.39 -16.91
C LYS A 199 7.67 -15.69 -16.57
N ASN A 200 8.41 -16.81 -16.52
CA ASN A 200 7.85 -18.13 -16.20
C ASN A 200 7.62 -18.38 -14.69
N ASN A 201 8.31 -17.66 -13.80
CA ASN A 201 8.09 -17.78 -12.35
C ASN A 201 6.80 -17.12 -11.85
N LEU A 202 6.22 -16.21 -12.63
CA LEU A 202 5.02 -15.45 -12.25
C LEU A 202 3.75 -15.91 -12.95
N THR A 203 3.86 -16.65 -14.06
CA THR A 203 2.73 -17.36 -14.67
C THR A 203 2.16 -18.35 -13.65
N GLN A 204 0.89 -18.16 -13.29
CA GLN A 204 0.17 -18.93 -12.27
C GLN A 204 0.62 -18.73 -10.81
N ALA A 205 1.21 -17.58 -10.46
CA ALA A 205 1.47 -17.25 -9.06
C ALA A 205 0.18 -16.96 -8.27
N PHE A 206 -0.88 -16.53 -8.96
CA PHE A 206 -2.17 -16.18 -8.39
C PHE A 206 -3.31 -17.00 -9.01
N ALA A 207 -4.39 -17.14 -8.26
CA ALA A 207 -5.66 -17.71 -8.69
C ALA A 207 -6.81 -16.83 -8.20
N CYS A 208 -7.94 -16.86 -8.92
CA CYS A 208 -9.20 -16.24 -8.51
C CYS A 208 -10.18 -17.35 -8.07
N PRO A 209 -10.37 -17.60 -6.76
CA PRO A 209 -11.25 -18.67 -6.29
C PRO A 209 -12.74 -18.42 -6.52
N LYS A 210 -13.12 -17.17 -6.84
CA LYS A 210 -14.52 -16.74 -6.98
C LYS A 210 -14.68 -15.85 -8.23
N PRO A 211 -14.51 -16.41 -9.44
CA PRO A 211 -14.60 -15.64 -10.69
C PRO A 211 -15.97 -14.98 -10.85
N ASP A 212 -17.07 -15.70 -10.60
CA ASP A 212 -18.43 -15.18 -10.74
C ASP A 212 -18.70 -13.96 -9.85
N TYR A 213 -18.04 -13.88 -8.69
CA TYR A 213 -18.18 -12.75 -7.76
C TYR A 213 -17.53 -11.48 -8.30
N ILE A 214 -16.52 -11.58 -9.16
CA ILE A 214 -15.78 -10.43 -9.68
C ILE A 214 -16.17 -10.05 -11.11
N GLN A 215 -17.05 -10.83 -11.76
CA GLN A 215 -17.52 -10.57 -13.12
C GLN A 215 -18.05 -9.14 -13.26
N GLY A 216 -17.51 -8.40 -14.24
CA GLY A 216 -17.92 -7.03 -14.54
C GLY A 216 -17.53 -5.98 -13.49
N LYS A 217 -16.73 -6.33 -12.47
CA LYS A 217 -16.32 -5.39 -11.42
C LYS A 217 -15.00 -4.70 -11.74
N ASN A 218 -14.95 -3.40 -11.49
CA ASN A 218 -13.70 -2.64 -11.37
C ASN A 218 -13.04 -2.89 -10.01
N ILE A 219 -11.76 -3.23 -10.01
CA ILE A 219 -11.00 -3.67 -8.84
C ILE A 219 -9.78 -2.78 -8.63
N LEU A 220 -9.58 -2.33 -7.39
CA LEU A 220 -8.35 -1.69 -6.95
C LEU A 220 -7.47 -2.70 -6.22
N LEU A 221 -6.36 -3.10 -6.84
CA LEU A 221 -5.31 -3.86 -6.17
C LEU A 221 -4.53 -2.98 -5.21
N VAL A 222 -4.16 -3.51 -4.04
CA VAL A 222 -3.32 -2.79 -3.08
C VAL A 222 -2.07 -3.58 -2.68
N ASP A 223 -0.91 -2.94 -2.76
CA ASP A 223 0.37 -3.51 -2.30
C ASP A 223 1.23 -2.49 -1.57
N ASP A 224 2.33 -2.96 -0.98
CA ASP A 224 3.26 -2.09 -0.27
C ASP A 224 4.23 -1.35 -1.20
N VAL A 225 4.79 -2.01 -2.22
CA VAL A 225 5.82 -1.44 -3.10
C VAL A 225 5.62 -1.89 -4.53
N PHE A 226 5.65 -0.94 -5.46
CA PHE A 226 5.71 -1.20 -6.89
C PHE A 226 7.11 -0.88 -7.43
N THR A 227 7.87 -1.93 -7.73
CA THR A 227 9.17 -1.83 -8.42
C THR A 227 8.98 -2.12 -9.91
N THR A 228 9.19 -3.35 -10.34
CA THR A 228 8.96 -3.80 -11.72
C THR A 228 7.48 -3.98 -12.06
N GLY A 229 6.59 -3.92 -11.06
CA GLY A 229 5.17 -4.17 -11.23
C GLY A 229 4.79 -5.64 -11.45
N ALA A 230 5.77 -6.54 -11.46
CA ALA A 230 5.59 -7.94 -11.82
C ALA A 230 4.53 -8.67 -10.96
N THR A 231 4.51 -8.40 -9.65
CA THR A 231 3.49 -8.96 -8.73
C THR A 231 2.10 -8.41 -9.05
N CYS A 232 1.95 -7.09 -9.14
CA CYS A 232 0.66 -6.45 -9.41
C CYS A 232 0.12 -6.84 -10.79
N ASN A 233 0.98 -6.89 -11.81
CA ASN A 233 0.57 -7.26 -13.16
C ASN A 233 0.11 -8.72 -13.25
N ALA A 234 0.77 -9.65 -12.55
CA ALA A 234 0.33 -11.05 -12.50
C ALA A 234 -1.00 -11.21 -11.75
N ALA A 235 -1.20 -10.47 -10.65
CA ALA A 235 -2.48 -10.42 -9.94
C ALA A 235 -3.59 -9.83 -10.83
N ALA A 236 -3.31 -8.71 -11.51
CA ALA A 236 -4.25 -8.04 -12.40
C ALA A 236 -4.63 -8.94 -13.57
N GLN A 237 -3.68 -9.60 -14.23
CA GLN A 237 -3.96 -10.56 -15.29
C GLN A 237 -4.87 -11.70 -14.82
N THR A 238 -4.65 -12.19 -13.60
CA THR A 238 -5.49 -13.24 -13.01
C THR A 238 -6.94 -12.78 -12.83
N LEU A 239 -7.14 -11.54 -12.37
CA LEU A 239 -8.47 -10.95 -12.17
C LEU A 239 -9.17 -10.61 -13.49
N MET A 240 -8.44 -10.03 -14.45
CA MET A 240 -8.97 -9.74 -15.79
C MET A 240 -9.39 -11.02 -16.51
N ASN A 241 -8.57 -12.08 -16.46
CA ASN A 241 -8.92 -13.38 -17.06
C ASN A 241 -10.13 -14.03 -16.38
N ALA A 242 -10.41 -13.67 -15.13
CA ALA A 242 -11.57 -14.14 -14.37
C ALA A 242 -12.80 -13.22 -14.53
N GLY A 243 -12.75 -12.24 -15.44
CA GLY A 243 -13.91 -11.45 -15.85
C GLY A 243 -14.06 -10.08 -15.17
N ALA A 244 -13.04 -9.58 -14.47
CA ALA A 244 -13.03 -8.19 -14.00
C ALA A 244 -13.18 -7.21 -15.18
N ALA A 245 -13.92 -6.12 -14.97
CA ALA A 245 -14.10 -5.09 -16.00
C ALA A 245 -12.87 -4.18 -16.16
N GLY A 246 -12.17 -3.92 -15.05
CA GLY A 246 -11.00 -3.06 -15.00
C GLY A 246 -10.20 -3.32 -13.72
N VAL A 247 -8.87 -3.19 -13.81
CA VAL A 247 -7.99 -3.33 -12.66
C VAL A 247 -7.00 -2.18 -12.62
N SER A 248 -7.00 -1.44 -11.52
CA SER A 248 -5.98 -0.45 -11.19
C SER A 248 -5.21 -0.87 -9.93
N ALA A 249 -4.06 -0.26 -9.66
CA ALA A 249 -3.31 -0.53 -8.44
C ALA A 249 -2.96 0.74 -7.66
N LEU A 250 -3.07 0.65 -6.34
CA LEU A 250 -2.63 1.66 -5.40
C LEU A 250 -1.57 1.04 -4.48
N VAL A 251 -0.38 1.64 -4.45
CA VAL A 251 0.72 1.13 -3.62
C VAL A 251 1.21 2.15 -2.60
N LEU A 252 1.80 1.69 -1.51
CA LEU A 252 2.39 2.64 -0.56
C LEU A 252 3.57 3.38 -1.20
N ALA A 253 4.45 2.69 -1.92
CA ALA A 253 5.61 3.31 -2.53
C ALA A 253 5.91 2.82 -3.96
N ARG A 254 6.37 3.73 -4.82
CA ARG A 254 6.80 3.44 -6.21
C ARG A 254 8.29 3.73 -6.39
N ALA A 255 9.05 2.77 -6.92
CA ALA A 255 10.51 2.85 -7.07
C ALA A 255 11.02 3.41 -8.40
#